data_AF-A0A8C5F4U5-F1
#
_entry.id   AF-A0A8C5F4U5-F1
#
_cell.length_a   1.000
_cell.length_b   1.000
_cell.length_c   1.000
_cell.angle_alpha   90.00
_cell.angle_beta   90.00
_cell.angle_gamma   90.00
#
_symmetry.space_group_name_H-M   'P 1'
#
loop_
_entity.id
_entity.type
_entity.pdbx_description
1 polymer ?
#
loop_
_entity_poly.entity_id
_entity_poly.type
_entity_poly.pdbx_seq_one_letter_code
_entity_poly.pdbx_strand_id
1 'polypeptide(L)'
;MNGLSLSLTNVVSFQQMDNQSFSRSLTLLSQTCNLANANASEEDKIQAMMSQSTHEYDPMNYVKKHGPPPPNYTCFRCGMNGHHIRNCPTNGDKTFESLPKIKKSTGIPRSFMVEVDDPNIKGAMLTHCGRYAIPTIDAEAYAKGKKERPPFAPPLPPAAGAGGEEKKEEEEAVPTELLCLICREMLHDAVLIPCCGNSYCDDCIRSALLESDEHVCPTCAKVDVSPDTLVANKFLRQAVNSFNNELGNQNSLATPGPSAPTSQTSNPSPSPAPN
;
A
#
# COMPACT_ATOMS: atom_id res chain seq x y z
N MET A 1 53.82 7.56 83.52
CA MET A 1 52.60 6.75 83.36
C MET A 1 52.23 6.76 81.88
N ASN A 2 52.40 5.59 81.25
CA ASN A 2 51.69 5.01 80.08
C ASN A 2 51.45 5.94 78.85
N GLY A 3 51.87 5.66 77.62
CA GLY A 3 52.45 4.52 76.94
C GLY A 3 52.29 4.75 75.42
N LEU A 4 53.32 4.39 74.64
CA LEU A 4 53.36 3.83 73.27
C LEU A 4 52.01 3.80 72.47
N SER A 5 51.89 4.05 71.15
CA SER A 5 52.76 3.68 70.02
C SER A 5 52.07 4.03 68.67
N LEU A 6 52.86 4.42 67.63
CA LEU A 6 52.76 4.16 66.16
C LEU A 6 51.48 4.61 65.39
N SER A 7 51.46 5.07 64.12
CA SER A 7 52.38 5.00 62.96
C SER A 7 51.78 5.78 61.75
N LEU A 8 52.58 5.88 60.67
CA LEU A 8 52.26 6.10 59.23
C LEU A 8 52.45 7.51 58.62
N THR A 9 53.66 7.70 58.08
CA THR A 9 54.00 8.15 56.71
C THR A 9 53.11 9.18 56.00
N ASN A 10 53.65 10.38 55.80
CA ASN A 10 53.16 11.35 54.82
C ASN A 10 54.11 11.36 53.61
N VAL A 11 53.54 11.10 52.43
CA VAL A 11 54.23 11.00 51.14
C VAL A 11 54.43 12.41 50.57
N VAL A 12 55.63 12.66 50.05
CA VAL A 12 56.03 13.93 49.44
C VAL A 12 55.43 14.07 48.04
N SER A 13 54.93 15.28 47.79
CA SER A 13 54.43 15.89 46.56
C SER A 13 55.11 15.52 45.25
N PHE A 14 54.34 15.48 44.16
CA PHE A 14 54.79 15.92 42.83
C PHE A 14 53.74 16.83 42.19
N GLN A 15 54.23 17.94 41.62
CA GLN A 15 53.51 19.12 41.19
C GLN A 15 52.61 18.91 39.97
N GLN A 16 51.50 19.63 39.99
CA GLN A 16 50.58 19.89 38.90
C GLN A 16 51.17 20.95 37.94
N MET A 17 51.28 20.65 36.64
CA MET A 17 51.53 21.63 35.59
C MET A 17 50.65 21.37 34.34
N ASP A 18 49.81 22.37 34.04
CA ASP A 18 49.31 22.84 32.74
C ASP A 18 48.36 21.99 31.87
N ASN A 19 47.06 22.09 32.17
CA ASN A 19 45.93 21.63 31.33
C ASN A 19 45.55 22.65 30.21
N GLN A 20 46.08 23.87 30.23
CA GLN A 20 45.66 24.93 29.29
C GLN A 20 46.46 24.92 27.97
N SER A 21 47.69 24.41 27.98
CA SER A 21 48.56 24.27 26.79
C SER A 21 48.13 23.12 25.88
N PHE A 22 47.42 22.14 26.44
CA PHE A 22 46.97 20.90 25.78
C PHE A 22 45.76 21.10 24.87
N SER A 23 44.93 22.12 25.11
CA SER A 23 43.76 22.38 24.26
C SER A 23 44.13 23.04 22.93
N ARG A 24 45.32 23.65 22.81
CA ARG A 24 45.78 24.31 21.57
C ARG A 24 46.48 23.35 20.60
N SER A 25 47.07 22.25 21.10
CA SER A 25 47.66 21.21 20.26
C SER A 25 46.58 20.55 19.40
N LEU A 26 45.42 20.21 19.98
CA LEU A 26 44.40 19.43 19.29
C LEU A 26 43.81 20.12 18.04
N THR A 27 43.50 21.42 18.09
CA THR A 27 42.95 22.16 16.94
C THR A 27 43.99 22.39 15.84
N LEU A 28 45.26 22.58 16.21
CA LEU A 28 46.35 22.69 15.24
C LEU A 28 46.61 21.32 14.58
N LEU A 29 46.57 20.25 15.37
CA LEU A 29 46.75 18.86 14.93
C LEU A 29 45.59 18.35 14.06
N SER A 30 44.34 18.78 14.29
CA SER A 30 43.23 18.37 13.42
C SER A 30 43.34 18.93 12.00
N GLN A 31 44.19 19.94 11.77
CA GLN A 31 44.45 20.54 10.46
C GLN A 31 45.77 20.07 9.83
N THR A 32 46.62 19.31 10.54
CA THR A 32 47.88 18.81 9.97
C THR A 32 47.64 17.57 9.11
N CYS A 33 48.19 17.58 7.89
CA CYS A 33 48.07 16.45 6.95
C CYS A 33 48.89 15.21 7.36
N ASN A 34 49.89 15.38 8.23
CA ASN A 34 50.75 14.29 8.68
C ASN A 34 50.85 14.28 10.21
N LEU A 35 50.05 13.43 10.84
CA LEU A 35 49.99 13.25 12.29
C LEU A 35 51.17 12.44 12.86
N ALA A 36 51.85 11.63 12.03
CA ALA A 36 52.93 10.74 12.45
C ALA A 36 54.16 11.51 12.95
N ASN A 37 54.46 12.65 12.34
CA ASN A 37 55.60 13.51 12.68
C ASN A 37 55.25 14.63 13.68
N ALA A 38 54.01 14.73 14.15
CA ALA A 38 53.59 15.77 15.07
C ALA A 38 54.15 15.54 16.49
N ASN A 39 54.62 16.60 17.15
CA ASN A 39 55.07 16.56 18.55
C ASN A 39 53.86 16.75 19.50
N ALA A 40 53.01 15.74 19.63
CA ALA A 40 51.89 15.71 20.55
C ALA A 40 51.79 14.34 21.25
N SER A 41 50.99 14.29 22.32
CA SER A 41 50.66 13.04 23.01
C SER A 41 50.03 12.02 22.05
N GLU A 42 50.15 10.75 22.38
CA GLU A 42 49.57 9.67 21.60
C GLU A 42 48.04 9.80 21.55
N GLU A 43 47.44 10.23 22.65
CA GLU A 43 46.00 10.46 22.80
C GLU A 43 45.50 11.59 21.88
N ASP A 44 46.22 12.71 21.78
CA ASP A 44 45.85 13.84 20.91
C ASP A 44 45.97 13.47 19.43
N LYS A 45 46.98 12.65 19.08
CA LYS A 45 47.16 12.15 17.71
C LYS A 45 46.03 11.22 17.30
N ILE A 46 45.59 10.33 18.20
CA ILE A 46 44.47 9.42 17.96
C ILE A 46 43.17 10.23 17.80
N GLN A 47 42.92 11.21 18.67
CA GLN A 47 41.72 12.05 18.58
C GLN A 47 41.72 12.93 17.32
N ALA A 48 42.87 13.50 16.93
CA ALA A 48 42.99 14.26 15.70
C ALA A 48 42.79 13.37 14.46
N MET A 49 43.35 12.15 14.43
CA MET A 49 43.11 11.16 13.38
C MET A 49 41.63 10.77 13.25
N MET A 50 40.95 10.51 14.38
CA MET A 50 39.51 10.23 14.40
C MET A 50 38.69 11.42 13.89
N SER A 51 39.08 12.64 14.23
CA SER A 51 38.39 13.85 13.76
C SER A 51 38.62 14.11 12.26
N GLN A 52 39.85 13.97 11.76
CA GLN A 52 40.17 14.17 10.35
C GLN A 52 39.50 13.13 9.45
N SER A 53 39.48 11.86 9.88
CA SER A 53 38.84 10.78 9.12
C SER A 53 37.32 10.90 9.03
N THR A 54 36.66 11.53 10.02
CA THR A 54 35.20 11.67 10.06
C THR A 54 34.70 13.04 9.58
N HIS A 55 35.58 14.03 9.44
CA HIS A 55 35.24 15.40 9.05
C HIS A 55 34.57 15.50 7.66
N GLU A 56 34.95 14.65 6.70
CA GLU A 56 34.28 14.62 5.38
C GLU A 56 32.83 14.11 5.46
N TYR A 57 32.51 13.34 6.50
CA TYR A 57 31.18 12.79 6.79
C TYR A 57 30.41 13.62 7.84
N ASP A 58 30.81 14.88 8.08
CA ASP A 58 30.02 15.80 8.90
C ASP A 58 28.75 16.22 8.12
N PRO A 59 27.54 16.17 8.74
CA PRO A 59 26.31 16.75 8.20
C PRO A 59 26.48 18.10 7.53
N MET A 60 27.35 18.98 8.04
CA MET A 60 27.55 20.30 7.43
C MET A 60 28.10 20.24 5.99
N ASN A 61 28.82 19.17 5.62
CA ASN A 61 29.49 19.06 4.32
C ASN A 61 28.60 18.41 3.25
N TYR A 62 27.69 17.51 3.64
CA TYR A 62 26.75 16.85 2.71
C TYR A 62 25.30 17.35 2.80
N VAL A 63 24.90 18.00 3.91
CA VAL A 63 23.62 18.72 4.00
C VAL A 63 23.77 20.05 3.29
N LYS A 64 23.56 20.02 1.98
CA LYS A 64 23.59 21.20 1.10
C LYS A 64 22.56 22.23 1.61
N LYS A 65 23.00 23.27 2.32
CA LYS A 65 22.18 24.46 2.55
C LYS A 65 22.00 25.14 1.19
N HIS A 66 20.84 24.95 0.60
CA HIS A 66 20.51 25.58 -0.67
C HIS A 66 20.37 27.10 -0.42
N GLY A 67 21.38 27.87 -0.83
CA GLY A 67 21.30 29.33 -0.88
C GLY A 67 20.17 29.82 -1.80
N PRO A 68 19.98 31.15 -1.93
CA PRO A 68 19.02 31.70 -2.88
C PRO A 68 19.31 31.14 -4.28
N PRO A 69 18.27 30.77 -5.04
CA PRO A 69 18.47 30.22 -6.37
C PRO A 69 19.12 31.25 -7.30
N PRO A 70 19.82 30.80 -8.36
CA PRO A 70 20.41 31.72 -9.34
C PRO A 70 19.33 32.58 -10.04
N PRO A 71 19.70 33.75 -10.60
CA PRO A 71 18.74 34.75 -11.12
C PRO A 71 17.76 34.22 -12.18
N ASN A 72 18.18 33.22 -12.97
CA ASN A 72 17.38 32.62 -14.04
C ASN A 72 16.59 31.38 -13.60
N TYR A 73 16.64 31.00 -12.32
CA TYR A 73 15.84 29.89 -11.80
C TYR A 73 14.38 30.32 -11.64
N THR A 74 13.48 29.57 -12.26
CA THR A 74 12.04 29.67 -12.06
C THR A 74 11.58 28.49 -11.22
N CYS A 75 10.82 28.75 -10.16
CA CYS A 75 10.23 27.70 -9.34
C CYS A 75 9.30 26.81 -10.19
N PHE A 76 9.49 25.49 -10.11
CA PHE A 76 8.70 24.53 -10.89
C PHE A 76 7.28 24.30 -10.35
N ARG A 77 6.95 24.84 -9.16
CA ARG A 77 5.58 24.84 -8.64
C ARG A 77 4.82 26.07 -9.13
N CYS A 78 5.29 27.27 -8.79
CA CYS A 78 4.56 28.52 -9.05
C CYS A 78 5.04 29.35 -10.26
N GLY A 79 6.17 28.98 -10.88
CA GLY A 79 6.73 29.72 -12.02
C GLY A 79 7.48 31.00 -11.68
N MET A 80 7.41 31.50 -10.45
CA MET A 80 8.11 32.73 -10.03
C MET A 80 9.60 32.48 -9.80
N ASN A 81 10.43 33.53 -9.99
CA ASN A 81 11.86 33.50 -9.69
C ASN A 81 12.12 33.78 -8.19
N GLY A 82 13.39 33.61 -7.76
CA GLY A 82 13.84 34.04 -6.43
C GLY A 82 13.69 33.04 -5.27
N HIS A 83 13.07 31.86 -5.48
CA HIS A 83 13.03 30.80 -4.47
C HIS A 83 13.10 29.41 -5.11
N HIS A 84 13.65 28.41 -4.39
CA HIS A 84 13.62 27.01 -4.81
C HIS A 84 12.25 26.39 -4.60
N ILE A 85 11.90 25.36 -5.37
CA ILE A 85 10.63 24.62 -5.24
C ILE A 85 10.28 24.19 -3.81
N ARG A 86 11.28 23.85 -2.98
CA ARG A 86 11.10 23.46 -1.57
C ARG A 86 10.61 24.61 -0.69
N ASN A 87 11.01 25.84 -1.03
CA ASN A 87 10.67 27.07 -0.33
C ASN A 87 9.59 27.85 -1.09
N CYS A 88 8.73 27.15 -1.85
CA CYS A 88 7.67 27.78 -2.61
C CYS A 88 6.60 28.34 -1.68
N PRO A 89 6.20 29.61 -1.83
CA PRO A 89 5.15 30.20 -0.99
C PRO A 89 3.81 29.47 -1.14
N THR A 90 3.56 28.86 -2.30
CA THR A 90 2.34 28.07 -2.58
C THR A 90 2.45 26.59 -2.19
N ASN A 91 3.45 26.20 -1.38
CA ASN A 91 3.64 24.79 -0.99
C ASN A 91 2.50 24.26 -0.08
N GLY A 92 1.84 25.14 0.67
CA GLY A 92 0.72 24.81 1.55
C GLY A 92 -0.64 24.67 0.86
N ASP A 93 -0.80 25.22 -0.34
CA ASP A 93 -2.07 25.23 -1.05
C ASP A 93 -2.22 23.95 -1.88
N LYS A 94 -3.12 23.05 -1.45
CA LYS A 94 -3.46 21.81 -2.17
C LYS A 94 -4.22 22.07 -3.47
N THR A 95 -4.87 23.22 -3.60
CA THR A 95 -5.62 23.63 -4.80
C THR A 95 -4.71 24.25 -5.88
N PHE A 96 -3.45 24.56 -5.54
CA PHE A 96 -2.52 25.16 -6.47
C PHE A 96 -1.94 24.09 -7.41
N GLU A 97 -2.63 23.88 -8.52
CA GLU A 97 -2.14 23.11 -9.67
C GLU A 97 -0.99 23.86 -10.33
N SER A 98 0.16 23.21 -10.45
CA SER A 98 1.32 23.78 -11.13
C SER A 98 1.00 24.00 -12.61
N LEU A 99 1.35 25.16 -13.15
CA LEU A 99 1.10 25.46 -14.56
C LEU A 99 1.82 24.43 -15.47
N PRO A 100 1.10 23.71 -16.35
CA PRO A 100 1.70 22.72 -17.23
C PRO A 100 2.71 23.38 -18.17
N LYS A 101 3.99 23.01 -18.02
CA LYS A 101 5.06 23.53 -18.89
C LYS A 101 5.17 22.67 -20.13
N ILE A 102 4.65 23.18 -21.24
CA ILE A 102 4.72 22.50 -22.56
C ILE A 102 6.18 22.41 -22.98
N LYS A 103 6.63 21.18 -23.27
CA LYS A 103 8.00 20.90 -23.75
C LYS A 103 8.02 20.86 -25.27
N LYS A 104 9.17 21.21 -25.87
CA LYS A 104 9.38 21.05 -27.32
C LYS A 104 9.71 19.59 -27.62
N SER A 105 9.17 19.05 -28.71
CA SER A 105 9.52 17.70 -29.15
C SER A 105 10.94 17.69 -29.72
N THR A 106 11.85 16.92 -29.13
CA THR A 106 13.21 16.74 -29.64
C THR A 106 13.46 15.25 -29.86
N GLY A 107 14.02 14.88 -31.02
CA GLY A 107 14.45 13.50 -31.32
C GLY A 107 13.38 12.46 -31.68
N ILE A 108 12.08 12.77 -31.55
CA ILE A 108 10.98 11.84 -31.88
C ILE A 108 10.46 12.15 -33.31
N PRO A 109 10.37 11.16 -34.22
CA PRO A 109 9.87 11.38 -35.57
C PRO A 109 8.37 11.67 -35.59
N ARG A 110 7.92 12.45 -36.57
CA ARG A 110 6.51 12.85 -36.73
C ARG A 110 5.54 11.68 -36.91
N SER A 111 5.99 10.55 -37.45
CA SER A 111 5.18 9.34 -37.60
C SER A 111 4.77 8.71 -36.26
N PHE A 112 5.50 8.99 -35.19
CA PHE A 112 5.20 8.51 -33.84
C PHE A 112 4.52 9.58 -32.99
N MET A 113 3.93 10.60 -33.63
CA MET A 113 3.20 11.69 -32.98
C MET A 113 1.76 11.73 -33.49
N VAL A 114 0.84 12.01 -32.58
CA VAL A 114 -0.56 12.30 -32.86
C VAL A 114 -0.77 13.78 -32.61
N GLU A 115 -1.20 14.53 -33.63
CA GLU A 115 -1.52 15.95 -33.49
C GLU A 115 -2.74 16.13 -32.57
N VAL A 116 -2.68 17.12 -31.69
CA VAL A 116 -3.76 17.48 -30.77
C VAL A 116 -3.98 18.99 -30.82
N ASP A 117 -5.22 19.43 -30.70
CA ASP A 117 -5.55 20.87 -30.71
C ASP A 117 -5.34 21.52 -29.34
N ASP A 118 -5.57 20.76 -28.26
CA ASP A 118 -5.55 21.28 -26.90
C ASP A 118 -4.17 21.21 -26.23
N PRO A 119 -3.59 22.35 -25.79
CA PRO A 119 -2.28 22.40 -25.13
C PRO A 119 -2.28 21.87 -23.69
N ASN A 120 -3.45 21.62 -23.10
CA ASN A 120 -3.60 21.17 -21.71
C ASN A 120 -3.68 19.63 -21.56
N ILE A 121 -3.65 18.89 -22.67
CA ILE A 121 -3.68 17.43 -22.62
C ILE A 121 -2.34 16.92 -22.06
N LYS A 122 -2.41 15.89 -21.20
CA LYS A 122 -1.22 15.25 -20.62
C LYS A 122 -0.33 14.70 -21.73
N GLY A 123 0.96 15.02 -21.67
CA GLY A 123 1.93 14.59 -22.69
C GLY A 123 1.98 15.46 -23.95
N ALA A 124 1.20 16.55 -24.03
CA ALA A 124 1.28 17.47 -25.16
C ALA A 124 2.67 18.13 -25.26
N MET A 125 3.26 18.02 -26.44
CA MET A 125 4.53 18.63 -26.80
C MET A 125 4.37 19.56 -28.00
N LEU A 126 5.19 20.61 -28.08
CA LEU A 126 5.21 21.50 -29.23
C LEU A 126 6.16 20.96 -30.31
N THR A 127 5.62 20.64 -31.48
CA THR A 127 6.40 20.20 -32.65
C THR A 127 7.13 21.38 -33.30
N HIS A 128 8.16 21.11 -34.11
CA HIS A 128 8.87 22.13 -34.89
C HIS A 128 7.97 22.92 -35.85
N CYS A 129 6.82 22.36 -36.26
CA CYS A 129 5.81 23.03 -37.07
C CYS A 129 4.91 23.98 -36.26
N GLY A 130 5.10 24.10 -34.93
CA GLY A 130 4.27 24.91 -34.06
C GLY A 130 2.91 24.30 -33.71
N ARG A 131 2.67 23.03 -34.06
CA ARG A 131 1.47 22.27 -33.64
C ARG A 131 1.74 21.53 -32.34
N TYR A 132 0.69 21.29 -31.57
CA TYR A 132 0.76 20.42 -30.41
C TYR A 132 0.58 18.97 -30.85
N ALA A 133 1.39 18.08 -30.28
CA ALA A 133 1.31 16.66 -30.55
C ALA A 133 1.71 15.84 -29.33
N ILE A 134 1.15 14.65 -29.21
CA ILE A 134 1.46 13.67 -28.16
C ILE A 134 2.11 12.46 -28.83
N PRO A 135 3.15 11.85 -28.25
CA PRO A 135 3.69 10.59 -28.77
C PRO A 135 2.58 9.52 -28.84
N THR A 136 2.53 8.74 -29.92
CA THR A 136 1.51 7.70 -30.11
C THR A 136 1.49 6.70 -28.94
N ILE A 137 2.67 6.33 -28.43
CA ILE A 137 2.83 5.45 -27.27
C ILE A 137 2.18 6.05 -26.02
N ASP A 138 2.38 7.34 -25.78
CA ASP A 138 1.83 8.04 -24.61
C ASP A 138 0.31 8.20 -24.75
N ALA A 139 -0.18 8.55 -25.95
CA ALA A 139 -1.61 8.63 -26.24
C ALA A 139 -2.31 7.29 -25.98
N GLU A 140 -1.73 6.18 -26.44
CA GLU A 140 -2.23 4.83 -26.15
C GLU A 140 -2.13 4.47 -24.66
N ALA A 141 -1.04 4.84 -23.99
CA ALA A 141 -0.85 4.58 -22.56
C ALA A 141 -1.82 5.39 -21.68
N TYR A 142 -2.24 6.57 -22.12
CA TYR A 142 -3.29 7.32 -21.43
C TYR A 142 -4.69 6.75 -21.71
N ALA A 143 -4.91 6.18 -22.89
CA ALA A 143 -6.15 5.48 -23.23
C ALA A 143 -6.28 4.14 -22.48
N LYS A 144 -5.18 3.39 -22.35
CA LYS A 144 -5.09 2.16 -21.56
C LYS A 144 -4.95 2.52 -20.07
N GLY A 145 -6.05 2.47 -19.33
CA GLY A 145 -6.05 2.74 -17.89
C GLY A 145 -4.94 1.99 -17.14
N LYS A 146 -4.38 2.59 -16.09
CA LYS A 146 -3.26 2.01 -15.33
C LYS A 146 -3.59 0.57 -14.90
N LYS A 147 -2.82 -0.40 -15.41
CA LYS A 147 -2.84 -1.77 -14.90
C LYS A 147 -2.15 -1.78 -13.53
N GLU A 148 -2.96 -1.85 -12.49
CA GLU A 148 -2.54 -1.81 -11.08
C GLU A 148 -1.67 -3.01 -10.70
N ARG A 149 -1.87 -4.18 -11.33
CA ARG A 149 -1.16 -5.40 -10.97
C ARG A 149 0.24 -5.46 -11.59
N PRO A 150 1.33 -5.42 -10.79
CA PRO A 150 2.68 -5.60 -11.31
C PRO A 150 2.84 -7.03 -11.88
N PRO A 151 3.54 -7.21 -13.02
CA PRO A 151 3.72 -8.51 -13.66
C PRO A 151 4.40 -9.60 -12.79
N PHE A 152 5.05 -9.20 -11.70
CA PHE A 152 5.72 -10.10 -10.76
C PHE A 152 4.88 -10.45 -9.52
N ALA A 153 3.66 -9.93 -9.40
CA ALA A 153 2.75 -10.39 -8.37
C ALA A 153 2.42 -11.87 -8.63
N PRO A 154 2.55 -12.75 -7.62
CA PRO A 154 2.08 -14.13 -7.73
C PRO A 154 0.62 -14.15 -8.19
N PRO A 155 0.21 -15.07 -9.09
CA PRO A 155 -1.19 -15.29 -9.37
C PRO A 155 -1.90 -15.53 -8.04
N LEU A 156 -2.84 -14.65 -7.70
CA LEU A 156 -3.66 -14.86 -6.52
C LEU A 156 -4.49 -16.14 -6.74
N PRO A 157 -4.69 -16.96 -5.70
CA PRO A 157 -5.64 -18.05 -5.78
C PRO A 157 -7.01 -17.48 -6.18
N PRO A 158 -7.89 -18.28 -6.84
CA PRO A 158 -9.16 -17.81 -7.41
C PRO A 158 -10.18 -17.26 -6.40
N ALA A 159 -9.81 -17.00 -5.14
CA ALA A 159 -10.68 -16.51 -4.08
C ALA A 159 -10.31 -15.13 -3.51
N ALA A 160 -9.37 -14.38 -4.12
CA ALA A 160 -8.99 -13.05 -3.64
C ALA A 160 -8.87 -12.04 -4.79
N GLY A 161 -10.02 -11.63 -5.32
CA GLY A 161 -10.14 -10.58 -6.31
C GLY A 161 -10.13 -9.18 -5.69
N ALA A 162 -9.17 -8.36 -6.12
CA ALA A 162 -9.37 -6.95 -6.43
C ALA A 162 -8.17 -6.44 -7.25
N GLY A 163 -8.41 -5.97 -8.48
CA GLY A 163 -7.51 -5.05 -9.17
C GLY A 163 -7.03 -5.42 -10.58
N GLY A 164 -7.94 -5.39 -11.55
CA GLY A 164 -7.64 -4.81 -12.87
C GLY A 164 -7.51 -5.78 -14.05
N GLU A 165 -8.60 -6.47 -14.39
CA GLU A 165 -8.83 -7.00 -15.74
C GLU A 165 -10.14 -6.43 -16.29
N GLU A 166 -10.10 -6.16 -17.59
CA GLU A 166 -11.09 -5.44 -18.37
C GLU A 166 -12.44 -6.16 -18.35
N LYS A 167 -13.50 -5.38 -18.16
CA LYS A 167 -14.90 -5.77 -18.35
C LYS A 167 -15.07 -6.46 -19.71
N LYS A 168 -15.06 -7.79 -19.73
CA LYS A 168 -16.18 -8.51 -20.31
C LYS A 168 -17.20 -8.66 -19.20
N GLU A 169 -18.40 -8.16 -19.44
CA GLU A 169 -19.61 -8.55 -18.71
C GLU A 169 -19.88 -10.04 -19.01
N GLU A 170 -19.03 -10.90 -18.48
CA GLU A 170 -19.47 -12.20 -18.02
C GLU A 170 -19.58 -11.97 -16.52
N GLU A 171 -20.81 -11.61 -16.12
CA GLU A 171 -21.37 -12.00 -14.84
C GLU A 171 -20.60 -13.23 -14.34
N GLU A 172 -19.98 -13.14 -13.16
CA GLU A 172 -19.44 -14.30 -12.49
C GLU A 172 -20.64 -15.17 -12.13
N ALA A 173 -21.15 -15.83 -13.17
CA ALA A 173 -22.45 -16.44 -13.19
C ALA A 173 -22.34 -17.57 -12.20
N VAL A 174 -23.23 -17.53 -11.21
CA VAL A 174 -23.44 -18.63 -10.26
C VAL A 174 -23.30 -19.93 -11.06
N PRO A 175 -22.39 -20.84 -10.68
CA PRO A 175 -22.15 -22.06 -11.43
C PRO A 175 -23.50 -22.70 -11.77
N THR A 176 -23.73 -23.00 -13.06
CA THR A 176 -25.03 -23.50 -13.53
C THR A 176 -25.46 -24.77 -12.77
N GLU A 177 -24.49 -25.52 -12.22
CA GLU A 177 -24.68 -26.67 -11.33
C GLU A 177 -25.37 -26.36 -9.98
N LEU A 178 -25.36 -25.10 -9.54
CA LEU A 178 -26.01 -24.63 -8.31
C LEU A 178 -27.40 -24.02 -8.59
N LEU A 179 -27.83 -23.97 -9.84
CA LEU A 179 -29.10 -23.41 -10.26
C LEU A 179 -30.17 -24.49 -10.42
N CYS A 180 -31.41 -24.16 -10.10
CA CYS A 180 -32.56 -25.01 -10.35
C CYS A 180 -32.98 -24.95 -11.81
N LEU A 181 -33.24 -26.10 -12.43
CA LEU A 181 -33.69 -26.16 -13.83
C LEU A 181 -35.15 -25.69 -14.05
N ILE A 182 -35.92 -25.47 -12.98
CA ILE A 182 -37.32 -25.00 -13.04
C ILE A 182 -37.38 -23.47 -12.87
N CYS A 183 -36.90 -22.94 -11.73
CA CYS A 183 -36.94 -21.49 -11.46
C CYS A 183 -35.72 -20.72 -12.00
N ARG A 184 -34.65 -21.41 -12.43
CA ARG A 184 -33.38 -20.81 -12.90
C ARG A 184 -32.65 -19.95 -11.87
N GLU A 185 -33.02 -20.08 -10.60
CA GLU A 185 -32.37 -19.44 -9.47
C GLU A 185 -31.55 -20.47 -8.66
N MET A 186 -30.74 -19.99 -7.72
CA MET A 186 -29.94 -20.82 -6.82
C MET A 186 -30.82 -21.82 -6.06
N LEU A 187 -30.36 -23.07 -5.96
CA LEU A 187 -31.12 -24.16 -5.35
C LEU A 187 -31.40 -23.89 -3.85
N HIS A 188 -32.65 -23.62 -3.50
CA HIS A 188 -33.11 -23.59 -2.11
C HIS A 188 -33.64 -24.98 -1.72
N ASP A 189 -33.13 -25.55 -0.62
CA ASP A 189 -33.49 -26.89 -0.15
C ASP A 189 -33.35 -27.99 -1.22
N ALA A 190 -32.21 -28.01 -1.94
CA ALA A 190 -31.96 -28.96 -3.04
C ALA A 190 -32.39 -30.41 -2.73
N VAL A 191 -33.22 -30.98 -3.61
CA VAL A 191 -33.68 -32.38 -3.59
C VAL A 191 -33.37 -33.05 -4.92
N LEU A 192 -33.06 -34.34 -4.85
CA LEU A 192 -32.77 -35.24 -5.96
C LEU A 192 -34.02 -36.03 -6.34
N ILE A 193 -34.31 -36.09 -7.63
CA ILE A 193 -35.35 -36.94 -8.17
C ILE A 193 -34.80 -38.35 -8.49
N PRO A 194 -35.38 -39.45 -7.96
CA PRO A 194 -34.83 -40.80 -8.14
C PRO A 194 -34.83 -41.31 -9.58
N CYS A 195 -35.61 -40.72 -10.48
CA CYS A 195 -35.78 -41.21 -11.85
C CYS A 195 -34.60 -40.90 -12.77
N CYS A 196 -33.94 -39.74 -12.60
CA CYS A 196 -32.83 -39.30 -13.46
C CYS A 196 -31.67 -38.65 -12.68
N GLY A 197 -31.77 -38.53 -11.36
CA GLY A 197 -30.70 -37.99 -10.52
C GLY A 197 -30.47 -36.48 -10.63
N ASN A 198 -31.39 -35.74 -11.25
CA ASN A 198 -31.32 -34.28 -11.30
C ASN A 198 -31.79 -33.64 -10.00
N SER A 199 -31.26 -32.45 -9.71
CA SER A 199 -31.59 -31.71 -8.49
C SER A 199 -32.39 -30.45 -8.78
N TYR A 200 -33.36 -30.16 -7.92
CA TYR A 200 -34.24 -28.99 -8.00
C TYR A 200 -34.49 -28.43 -6.59
N CYS A 201 -35.09 -27.24 -6.49
CA CYS A 201 -35.67 -26.78 -5.23
C CYS A 201 -36.84 -27.70 -4.84
N ASP A 202 -36.97 -28.02 -3.55
CA ASP A 202 -38.05 -28.90 -3.04
C ASP A 202 -39.43 -28.41 -3.49
N ASP A 203 -39.69 -27.12 -3.32
CA ASP A 203 -40.97 -26.49 -3.71
C ASP A 203 -41.22 -26.56 -5.23
N CYS A 204 -40.19 -26.34 -6.04
CA CYS A 204 -40.31 -26.31 -7.49
C CYS A 204 -40.66 -27.69 -8.06
N ILE A 205 -39.97 -28.74 -7.60
CA ILE A 205 -40.21 -30.09 -8.13
C ILE A 205 -41.49 -30.70 -7.58
N ARG A 206 -41.87 -30.43 -6.32
CA ARG A 206 -43.17 -30.86 -5.80
C ARG A 206 -44.31 -30.22 -6.58
N SER A 207 -44.21 -28.91 -6.85
CA SER A 207 -45.23 -28.20 -7.62
C SER A 207 -45.34 -28.75 -9.05
N ALA A 208 -44.20 -28.98 -9.72
CA ALA A 208 -44.20 -29.54 -11.07
C ALA A 208 -44.79 -30.96 -11.15
N LEU A 209 -44.52 -31.81 -10.15
CA LEU A 209 -45.09 -33.16 -10.09
C LEU A 209 -46.60 -33.15 -9.75
N LEU A 210 -47.05 -32.22 -8.92
CA LEU A 210 -48.46 -32.06 -8.54
C LEU A 210 -49.30 -31.37 -9.62
N GLU A 211 -48.68 -30.56 -10.49
CA GLU A 211 -49.37 -29.88 -11.60
C GLU A 211 -49.68 -30.84 -12.76
N SER A 212 -48.92 -31.94 -12.89
CA SER A 212 -49.19 -33.02 -13.85
C SER A 212 -50.00 -34.15 -13.22
N ASP A 213 -51.15 -34.53 -13.80
CA ASP A 213 -51.98 -35.65 -13.31
C ASP A 213 -51.21 -37.00 -13.30
N GLU A 214 -50.22 -37.13 -14.18
CA GLU A 214 -49.40 -38.34 -14.38
C GLU A 214 -48.08 -38.35 -13.58
N HIS A 215 -47.85 -37.33 -12.75
CA HIS A 215 -46.64 -37.15 -11.94
C HIS A 215 -45.35 -37.32 -12.75
N VAL A 216 -45.20 -36.47 -13.77
CA VAL A 216 -44.17 -36.62 -14.81
C VAL A 216 -42.93 -35.80 -14.47
N CYS A 217 -41.76 -36.43 -14.53
CA CYS A 217 -40.50 -35.71 -14.34
C CYS A 217 -40.26 -34.66 -15.46
N PRO A 218 -39.95 -33.40 -15.13
CA PRO A 218 -39.76 -32.34 -16.13
C PRO A 218 -38.50 -32.52 -17.01
N THR A 219 -37.58 -33.41 -16.66
CA THR A 219 -36.32 -33.59 -17.43
C THR A 219 -36.22 -34.91 -18.18
N CYS A 220 -36.71 -36.03 -17.62
CA CYS A 220 -36.68 -37.32 -18.32
C CYS A 220 -38.05 -37.83 -18.76
N ALA A 221 -39.12 -37.05 -18.53
CA ALA A 221 -40.50 -37.36 -18.91
C ALA A 221 -41.01 -38.72 -18.42
N LYS A 222 -40.41 -39.25 -17.34
CA LYS A 222 -40.85 -40.51 -16.73
C LYS A 222 -42.11 -40.25 -15.90
N VAL A 223 -43.12 -41.09 -16.12
CA VAL A 223 -44.39 -41.12 -15.38
C VAL A 223 -44.23 -41.84 -14.04
N ASP A 224 -45.19 -41.65 -13.13
CA ASP A 224 -45.25 -42.28 -11.79
C ASP A 224 -44.11 -41.88 -10.81
N VAL A 225 -43.63 -40.63 -10.89
CA VAL A 225 -42.66 -40.13 -9.89
C VAL A 225 -43.39 -39.47 -8.72
N SER A 226 -43.48 -40.17 -7.59
CA SER A 226 -44.12 -39.62 -6.39
C SER A 226 -43.26 -38.51 -5.72
N PRO A 227 -43.87 -37.38 -5.30
CA PRO A 227 -43.18 -36.30 -4.59
C PRO A 227 -42.61 -36.72 -3.22
N ASP A 228 -43.10 -37.80 -2.62
CA ASP A 228 -42.58 -38.32 -1.36
C ASP A 228 -41.28 -39.12 -1.51
N THR A 229 -40.95 -39.54 -2.74
CA THR A 229 -39.72 -40.29 -3.04
C THR A 229 -38.50 -39.40 -3.26
N LEU A 230 -38.68 -38.08 -3.21
CA LEU A 230 -37.61 -37.10 -3.38
C LEU A 230 -36.59 -37.21 -2.23
N VAL A 231 -35.30 -37.23 -2.58
CA VAL A 231 -34.21 -37.41 -1.61
C VAL A 231 -33.47 -36.09 -1.41
N ALA A 232 -33.28 -35.66 -0.16
CA ALA A 232 -32.54 -34.43 0.12
C ALA A 232 -31.07 -34.52 -0.36
N ASN A 233 -30.65 -33.57 -1.19
CA ASN A 233 -29.27 -33.47 -1.66
C ASN A 233 -28.43 -32.60 -0.71
N LYS A 234 -27.85 -33.23 0.31
CA LYS A 234 -27.03 -32.54 1.30
C LYS A 234 -25.80 -31.85 0.70
N PHE A 235 -25.24 -32.40 -0.38
CA PHE A 235 -24.05 -31.86 -1.02
C PHE A 235 -24.34 -30.52 -1.70
N LEU A 236 -25.39 -30.44 -2.52
CA LEU A 236 -25.77 -29.18 -3.18
C LEU A 236 -26.21 -28.12 -2.18
N ARG A 237 -26.92 -28.50 -1.11
CA ARG A 237 -27.28 -27.58 -0.02
C ARG A 237 -26.02 -26.97 0.62
N GLN A 238 -24.99 -27.76 0.88
CA GLN A 238 -23.71 -27.27 1.42
C GLN A 238 -22.95 -26.40 0.42
N ALA A 239 -22.95 -26.76 -0.86
CA ALA A 239 -22.28 -25.99 -1.91
C ALA A 239 -22.93 -24.62 -2.11
N VAL A 240 -24.26 -24.57 -2.17
CA VAL A 240 -25.05 -23.31 -2.21
C VAL A 240 -24.77 -22.43 -1.00
N ASN A 241 -24.77 -23.01 0.21
CA ASN A 241 -24.50 -22.26 1.44
C ASN A 241 -23.06 -21.70 1.48
N SER A 242 -22.08 -22.47 0.99
CA SER A 242 -20.69 -22.04 0.92
C SER A 242 -20.55 -20.89 -0.06
N PHE A 243 -21.14 -21.02 -1.25
CA PHE A 243 -21.13 -19.99 -2.28
C PHE A 243 -21.80 -18.69 -1.80
N ASN A 244 -22.95 -18.78 -1.12
CA ASN A 244 -23.62 -17.61 -0.55
C ASN A 244 -22.79 -16.93 0.56
N ASN A 245 -22.07 -17.72 1.37
CA ASN A 245 -21.15 -17.19 2.39
C ASN A 245 -19.91 -16.53 1.76
N GLU A 246 -19.40 -17.06 0.65
CA GLU A 246 -18.30 -16.45 -0.10
C GLU A 246 -18.72 -15.11 -0.71
N LEU A 247 -19.91 -15.02 -1.30
CA LEU A 247 -20.46 -13.74 -1.78
C LEU A 247 -20.77 -12.75 -0.65
N GLY A 248 -21.25 -13.24 0.51
CA GLY A 248 -21.53 -12.41 1.68
C GLY A 248 -20.29 -11.82 2.36
N ASN A 249 -19.18 -12.57 2.40
CA ASN A 249 -17.92 -12.12 2.97
C ASN A 249 -17.17 -11.13 2.05
N GLN A 250 -17.33 -11.23 0.73
CA GLN A 250 -16.80 -10.24 -0.20
C GLN A 250 -17.46 -8.85 -0.04
N ASN A 251 -18.71 -8.79 0.42
CA ASN A 251 -19.43 -7.53 0.65
C ASN A 251 -19.20 -6.89 2.04
N SER A 252 -18.52 -7.56 2.96
CA SER A 252 -18.30 -7.07 4.34
C SER A 252 -16.87 -6.59 4.64
N LEU A 253 -15.94 -6.68 3.69
CA LEU A 253 -14.63 -6.00 3.74
C LEU A 253 -14.71 -4.57 3.13
N ALA A 254 -15.63 -3.76 3.64
CA ALA A 254 -15.58 -2.31 3.47
C ALA A 254 -15.56 -1.65 4.85
N THR A 255 -14.37 -1.15 5.24
CA THR A 255 -14.10 -0.20 6.34
C THR A 255 -14.02 -0.74 7.77
N PRO A 256 -12.82 -0.84 8.37
CA PRO A 256 -12.64 -0.64 9.80
C PRO A 256 -12.47 0.86 10.09
N GLY A 257 -13.50 1.48 10.66
CA GLY A 257 -13.37 2.78 11.33
C GLY A 257 -12.56 2.63 12.62
N PRO A 258 -11.78 3.65 13.04
CA PRO A 258 -11.00 3.57 14.26
C PRO A 258 -11.89 3.84 15.48
N SER A 259 -12.21 2.79 16.25
CA SER A 259 -12.84 2.92 17.56
C SER A 259 -11.78 2.91 18.66
N ALA A 260 -11.66 4.02 19.37
CA ALA A 260 -10.83 4.18 20.55
C ALA A 260 -11.30 3.27 21.72
N PRO A 261 -10.39 2.83 22.62
CA PRO A 261 -10.76 2.03 23.77
C PRO A 261 -11.33 2.90 24.88
N THR A 262 -12.58 2.65 25.28
CA THR A 262 -13.15 3.17 26.53
C THR A 262 -13.30 2.02 27.51
N SER A 263 -12.51 2.05 28.58
CA SER A 263 -12.61 1.15 29.72
C SER A 263 -13.87 1.47 30.52
N GLN A 264 -14.75 0.49 30.74
CA GLN A 264 -15.71 0.51 31.85
C GLN A 264 -15.83 -0.89 32.47
N THR A 265 -15.38 -0.97 33.71
CA THR A 265 -15.60 -2.06 34.67
C THR A 265 -16.98 -1.87 35.28
N SER A 266 -17.81 -2.92 35.31
CA SER A 266 -18.94 -3.01 36.24
C SER A 266 -19.10 -4.44 36.75
N ASN A 267 -18.87 -4.60 38.06
CA ASN A 267 -19.20 -5.79 38.84
C ASN A 267 -20.72 -6.03 38.89
N PRO A 268 -21.18 -7.29 39.01
CA PRO A 268 -22.55 -7.58 39.40
C PRO A 268 -22.70 -7.62 40.93
N SER A 269 -23.74 -6.98 41.46
CA SER A 269 -24.22 -7.14 42.84
C SER A 269 -25.49 -8.01 42.84
N PRO A 270 -25.71 -8.86 43.86
CA PRO A 270 -26.83 -9.81 43.87
C PRO A 270 -28.14 -9.22 44.40
N SER A 271 -29.23 -9.87 43.98
CA SER A 271 -30.65 -9.57 44.27
C SER A 271 -31.02 -9.60 45.77
N PRO A 272 -32.10 -8.91 46.18
CA PRO A 272 -32.57 -8.86 47.57
C PRO A 272 -33.57 -9.98 47.90
N ALA A 273 -33.65 -10.34 49.17
CA ALA A 273 -34.77 -11.09 49.77
C ALA A 273 -35.48 -10.19 50.81
N PRO A 274 -36.80 -10.38 51.05
CA PRO A 274 -37.61 -9.44 51.79
C PRO A 274 -37.71 -9.78 53.28
N ASN A 275 -37.70 -8.76 54.14
CA ASN A 275 -38.59 -8.62 55.30
C ASN A 275 -38.55 -7.16 55.80
#